data_AF-A0A1X7K1I6-F1
#
_entry.id   AF-A0A1X7K1I6-F1
#
_cell.length_a   1.000
_cell.length_b   1.000
_cell.length_c   1.000
_cell.angle_alpha   90.00
_cell.angle_beta   90.00
_cell.angle_gamma   90.00
#
_symmetry.space_group_name_H-M   'P 1'
#
loop_
_entity.id
_entity.type
_entity.pdbx_description
1 polymer ?
#
loop_
_entity_poly.entity_id
_entity_poly.type
_entity_poly.pdbx_seq_one_letter_code
_entity_poly.pdbx_strand_id
1 'polypeptide(L)'
;MVNEKMNEIHLFAEGVASVCDDAKIIVEKALAFFGEKDKRNVDFVLSLKTQAFSAKQFAKILNQRDFSEGQTKAETECAKRNGLVIVYGHSDDHLECEKGKRHLLRGVGKMNNISARWCDQDAITDDWEPILWSYKTDIPHECFIAFYDGILFCEGFVFDMKELKI
;
A
#
# COMPACT_ATOMS: atom_id res chain seq x y z
N MET A 1 -15.57 -0.97 -5.85
CA MET A 1 -14.99 -0.96 -7.21
C MET A 1 -14.06 0.24 -7.44
N VAL A 2 -13.36 0.72 -6.41
CA VAL A 2 -12.48 1.91 -6.54
C VAL A 2 -11.15 1.51 -7.16
N ASN A 3 -10.62 0.33 -6.83
CA ASN A 3 -9.37 -0.18 -7.43
C ASN A 3 -9.58 -0.53 -8.89
N GLU A 4 -10.75 -1.05 -9.25
CA GLU A 4 -11.09 -1.34 -10.65
C GLU A 4 -10.97 -0.09 -11.51
N LYS A 5 -11.62 1.02 -11.11
CA LYS A 5 -11.52 2.30 -11.83
C LYS A 5 -10.08 2.83 -11.87
N MET A 6 -9.33 2.76 -10.79
CA MET A 6 -7.92 3.18 -10.79
C MET A 6 -7.05 2.31 -11.72
N ASN A 7 -7.32 1.01 -11.78
CA ASN A 7 -6.63 0.08 -12.68
C ASN A 7 -6.99 0.34 -14.15
N GLU A 8 -8.24 0.70 -14.46
CA GLU A 8 -8.65 1.16 -15.81
C GLU A 8 -7.88 2.41 -16.21
N ILE A 9 -7.81 3.42 -15.33
CA ILE A 9 -7.06 4.66 -15.56
C ILE A 9 -5.58 4.36 -15.79
N HIS A 10 -5.01 3.47 -14.98
CA HIS A 10 -3.61 3.03 -15.13
C HIS A 10 -3.35 2.40 -16.49
N LEU A 11 -4.20 1.45 -16.91
CA LEU A 11 -4.08 0.77 -18.20
C LEU A 11 -4.24 1.73 -19.37
N PHE A 12 -5.19 2.67 -19.27
CA PHE A 12 -5.36 3.70 -20.28
C PHE A 12 -4.11 4.60 -20.38
N ALA A 13 -3.59 5.07 -19.24
CA ALA A 13 -2.39 5.90 -19.21
C ALA A 13 -1.17 5.18 -19.79
N GLU A 14 -1.00 3.89 -19.51
CA GLU A 14 0.03 3.03 -20.13
C GLU A 14 -0.15 2.93 -21.65
N GLY A 15 -1.39 2.76 -22.12
CA GLY A 15 -1.70 2.74 -23.55
C GLY A 15 -1.30 4.04 -24.24
N VAL A 16 -1.61 5.19 -23.65
CA VAL A 16 -1.21 6.49 -24.20
C VAL A 16 0.32 6.68 -24.14
N ALA A 17 0.94 6.31 -23.01
CA ALA A 17 2.38 6.39 -22.83
C ALA A 17 3.15 5.56 -23.87
N SER A 18 2.61 4.42 -24.29
CA SER A 18 3.22 3.58 -25.34
C SER A 18 3.36 4.26 -26.71
N VAL A 19 2.64 5.36 -26.94
CA VAL A 19 2.66 6.14 -28.18
C VAL A 19 3.22 7.55 -27.97
N CYS A 20 3.15 8.08 -26.75
CA CYS A 20 3.55 9.44 -26.42
C CYS A 20 4.03 9.57 -24.97
N ASP A 21 5.30 9.94 -24.79
CA ASP A 21 5.91 10.15 -23.46
C ASP A 21 5.67 11.56 -22.86
N ASP A 22 4.84 12.39 -23.49
CA ASP A 22 4.51 13.71 -22.95
C ASP A 22 3.45 13.59 -21.85
N ALA A 23 3.86 13.83 -20.61
CA ALA A 23 3.00 13.75 -19.43
C ALA A 23 1.77 14.66 -19.52
N LYS A 24 1.84 15.83 -20.18
CA LYS A 24 0.68 16.72 -20.34
C LYS A 24 -0.34 16.09 -21.29
N ILE A 25 0.13 15.47 -22.36
CA ILE A 25 -0.73 14.77 -23.32
C ILE A 25 -1.41 13.58 -22.64
N ILE A 26 -0.67 12.81 -21.83
CA ILE A 26 -1.25 11.69 -21.07
C ILE A 26 -2.36 12.17 -20.12
N VAL A 27 -2.13 13.25 -19.37
CA VAL A 27 -3.15 13.86 -18.48
C VAL A 27 -4.37 14.32 -19.28
N GLU A 28 -4.16 15.07 -20.38
CA GLU A 28 -5.24 15.58 -21.21
C GLU A 28 -6.10 14.45 -21.79
N LYS A 29 -5.47 13.39 -22.32
CA LYS A 29 -6.18 12.23 -22.86
C LYS A 29 -6.92 11.44 -21.80
N ALA A 30 -6.33 11.26 -20.62
CA ALA A 30 -6.98 10.57 -19.52
C ALA A 30 -8.22 11.34 -19.04
N LEU A 31 -8.10 12.65 -18.82
CA LEU A 31 -9.24 13.48 -18.41
C LEU A 31 -10.33 13.54 -19.48
N ALA A 32 -9.96 13.61 -20.77
CA ALA A 32 -10.92 13.58 -21.86
C ALA A 32 -11.69 12.25 -21.94
N PHE A 33 -11.05 11.12 -21.59
CA PHE A 33 -11.66 9.79 -21.65
C PHE A 33 -12.53 9.48 -20.42
N PHE A 34 -12.04 9.73 -19.20
CA PHE A 34 -12.75 9.41 -17.96
C PHE A 34 -13.72 10.53 -17.51
N GLY A 35 -13.47 11.77 -17.94
CA GLY A 35 -14.27 12.95 -17.61
C GLY A 35 -13.92 13.58 -16.26
N GLU A 36 -14.41 14.81 -16.05
CA GLU A 36 -14.11 15.63 -14.85
C GLU A 36 -14.53 14.98 -13.53
N LYS A 37 -15.56 14.13 -13.53
CA LYS A 37 -16.01 13.40 -12.33
C LYS A 37 -14.93 12.47 -11.77
N ASP A 38 -14.04 11.98 -12.63
CA ASP A 38 -12.98 11.03 -12.29
C ASP A 38 -11.61 11.72 -12.17
N LYS A 39 -11.56 13.05 -12.29
CA LYS A 39 -10.33 13.84 -12.27
C LYS A 39 -9.44 13.53 -11.07
N ARG A 40 -10.03 13.41 -9.88
CA ARG A 40 -9.27 13.07 -8.67
C ARG A 40 -8.54 11.73 -8.78
N ASN A 41 -9.18 10.72 -9.38
CA ASN A 41 -8.58 9.40 -9.59
C ASN A 41 -7.51 9.46 -10.68
N VAL A 42 -7.75 10.23 -11.75
CA VAL A 42 -6.77 10.47 -12.82
C VAL A 42 -5.52 11.15 -12.27
N ASP A 43 -5.68 12.27 -11.58
CA ASP A 43 -4.57 13.02 -10.96
C ASP A 43 -3.80 12.14 -9.98
N PHE A 44 -4.51 11.35 -9.17
CA PHE A 44 -3.89 10.43 -8.22
C PHE A 44 -3.05 9.36 -8.93
N VAL A 45 -3.62 8.62 -9.88
CA VAL A 45 -2.87 7.59 -10.62
C VAL A 45 -1.67 8.18 -11.35
N LEU A 46 -1.82 9.34 -12.00
CA LEU A 46 -0.72 9.99 -12.72
C LEU A 46 0.37 10.52 -11.76
N SER A 47 -0.01 10.96 -10.55
CA SER A 47 0.98 11.33 -9.52
C SER A 47 1.83 10.12 -9.11
N LEU A 48 1.21 8.94 -8.93
CA LEU A 48 1.91 7.70 -8.61
C LEU A 48 2.87 7.24 -9.72
N LYS A 49 2.57 7.56 -10.97
CA LYS A 49 3.42 7.22 -12.12
C LYS A 49 4.61 8.16 -12.31
N THR A 50 4.47 9.42 -11.93
CA THR A 50 5.45 10.46 -12.28
C THR A 50 6.32 10.88 -11.10
N GLN A 51 5.77 11.01 -9.90
CA GLN A 51 6.48 11.55 -8.74
C GLN A 51 7.31 10.49 -8.03
N ALA A 52 8.47 10.87 -7.49
CA ALA A 52 9.24 10.00 -6.60
C ALA A 52 8.71 10.13 -5.17
N PHE A 53 8.70 9.01 -4.43
CA PHE A 53 8.21 8.94 -3.06
C PHE A 53 9.22 8.25 -2.16
N SER A 54 9.47 8.85 -0.99
CA SER A 54 10.09 8.16 0.14
C SER A 54 9.11 7.22 0.81
N ALA A 55 9.60 6.28 1.64
CA ALA A 55 8.76 5.40 2.45
C ALA A 55 7.72 6.19 3.25
N LYS A 56 8.12 7.32 3.85
CA LYS A 56 7.24 8.18 4.67
C LYS A 56 6.12 8.82 3.87
N GLN A 57 6.46 9.34 2.68
CA GLN A 57 5.45 9.94 1.80
C GLN A 57 4.49 8.88 1.29
N PHE A 58 4.99 7.69 0.97
CA PHE A 58 4.17 6.61 0.45
C PHE A 58 3.27 6.00 1.52
N ALA A 59 3.75 5.82 2.75
CA ALA A 59 2.93 5.41 3.89
C ALA A 59 1.77 6.39 4.13
N LYS A 60 2.01 7.70 4.02
CA LYS A 60 0.96 8.72 4.10
C LYS A 60 -0.10 8.60 3.00
N ILE A 61 0.31 8.18 1.79
CA ILE A 61 -0.62 7.95 0.67
C ILE A 61 -1.49 6.71 0.93
N LEU A 62 -0.91 5.65 1.47
CA LEU A 62 -1.62 4.41 1.79
C LEU A 62 -2.46 4.50 3.06
N ASN A 63 -2.25 5.52 3.89
CA ASN A 63 -2.95 5.64 5.17
C ASN A 63 -4.46 5.79 4.98
N GLN A 64 -5.22 5.00 5.74
CA GLN A 64 -6.68 4.86 5.65
C GLN A 64 -7.19 4.32 4.31
N ARG A 65 -6.32 3.68 3.52
CA ARG A 65 -6.74 3.02 2.28
C ARG A 65 -7.49 1.73 2.59
N ASP A 66 -8.59 1.51 1.87
CA ASP A 66 -9.28 0.22 1.86
C ASP A 66 -8.59 -0.75 0.88
N PHE A 67 -8.16 -1.90 1.39
CA PHE A 67 -7.43 -2.95 0.68
C PHE A 67 -8.29 -4.19 0.40
N SER A 68 -9.62 -4.13 0.52
CA SER A 68 -10.52 -5.24 0.13
C SER A 68 -10.32 -5.70 -1.31
N GLU A 69 -9.97 -4.77 -2.20
CA GLU A 69 -9.65 -5.04 -3.61
C GLU A 69 -8.14 -5.19 -3.85
N GLY A 70 -7.34 -5.36 -2.79
CA GLY A 70 -5.88 -5.44 -2.83
C GLY A 70 -5.18 -4.11 -3.11
N GLN A 71 -3.89 -4.18 -3.49
CA GLN A 71 -3.17 -3.04 -4.06
C GLN A 71 -3.53 -2.85 -5.53
N THR A 72 -3.59 -1.60 -5.96
CA THR A 72 -3.72 -1.24 -7.38
C THR A 72 -2.40 -1.45 -8.12
N LYS A 73 -2.48 -1.57 -9.45
CA LYS A 73 -1.28 -1.68 -10.29
C LYS A 73 -0.40 -0.43 -10.20
N ALA A 74 -1.03 0.75 -10.16
CA ALA A 74 -0.33 2.02 -10.02
C ALA A 74 0.46 2.11 -8.69
N GLU A 75 -0.13 1.68 -7.58
CA GLU A 75 0.56 1.62 -6.27
C GLU A 75 1.74 0.64 -6.31
N THR A 76 1.53 -0.56 -6.86
CA THR A 76 2.56 -1.61 -6.96
C THR A 76 3.74 -1.17 -7.82
N GLU A 77 3.48 -0.57 -8.97
CA GLU A 77 4.54 -0.05 -9.86
C GLU A 77 5.24 1.16 -9.25
N CYS A 78 4.51 2.05 -8.58
CA CYS A 78 5.09 3.17 -7.87
C CYS A 78 6.05 2.71 -6.77
N ALA A 79 5.65 1.73 -5.96
CA ALA A 79 6.50 1.15 -4.92
C ALA A 79 7.79 0.57 -5.52
N LYS A 80 7.66 -0.25 -6.57
CA LYS A 80 8.82 -0.84 -7.28
C LYS A 80 9.78 0.22 -7.82
N ARG A 81 9.26 1.24 -8.50
CA ARG A 81 10.06 2.34 -9.08
C ARG A 81 10.83 3.12 -8.01
N ASN A 82 10.25 3.27 -6.82
CA ASN A 82 10.86 3.98 -5.70
C ASN A 82 11.70 3.09 -4.79
N GLY A 83 11.86 1.80 -5.13
CA GLY A 83 12.60 0.86 -4.29
C GLY A 83 11.92 0.63 -2.94
N LEU A 84 10.59 0.62 -2.90
CA LEU A 84 9.80 0.43 -1.68
C LEU A 84 9.18 -0.96 -1.64
N VAL A 85 9.08 -1.51 -0.44
CA VAL A 85 8.36 -2.76 -0.14
C VAL A 85 7.23 -2.47 0.82
N ILE A 86 6.03 -2.94 0.49
CA ILE A 86 4.82 -2.73 1.29
C ILE A 86 4.44 -4.07 1.92
N VAL A 87 4.23 -4.07 3.22
CA VAL A 87 3.80 -5.25 3.98
C VAL A 87 2.51 -4.91 4.71
N TYR A 88 1.46 -5.67 4.43
CA TYR A 88 0.16 -5.59 5.09
C TYR A 88 -0.53 -6.94 4.89
N GLY A 89 -1.62 -7.17 5.62
CA GLY A 89 -2.42 -8.40 5.47
C GLY A 89 -2.72 -9.07 6.79
N HIS A 90 -3.30 -10.26 6.67
CA HIS A 90 -3.56 -11.17 7.77
C HIS A 90 -2.78 -12.46 7.51
N SER A 91 -2.38 -13.17 8.56
CA SER A 91 -2.00 -14.57 8.40
C SER A 91 -3.25 -15.37 8.08
N ASP A 92 -3.20 -16.18 7.05
CA ASP A 92 -4.26 -17.11 6.62
C ASP A 92 -4.45 -18.33 7.55
N ASP A 93 -3.75 -18.38 8.69
CA ASP A 93 -4.05 -19.30 9.78
C ASP A 93 -5.27 -18.81 10.58
N HIS A 94 -6.48 -19.11 10.10
CA HIS A 94 -7.75 -18.98 10.83
C HIS A 94 -7.68 -19.66 12.22
N LEU A 95 -7.29 -18.93 13.25
CA LEU A 95 -7.28 -19.39 14.63
C LEU A 95 -7.63 -18.22 15.55
N GLU A 96 -8.83 -18.26 16.12
CA GLU A 96 -9.07 -17.67 17.43
C GLU A 96 -8.08 -18.30 18.42
N CYS A 97 -7.24 -17.48 19.05
CA CYS A 97 -6.41 -17.97 20.14
C CYS A 97 -6.23 -16.86 21.18
N GLU A 98 -6.85 -17.02 22.34
CA GLU A 98 -6.56 -16.25 23.53
C GLU A 98 -5.03 -16.27 23.79
N LYS A 99 -4.38 -15.11 23.63
CA LYS A 99 -3.00 -14.83 24.10
C LYS A 99 -1.84 -15.52 23.35
N GLY A 100 -1.80 -15.45 22.01
CA GLY A 100 -0.71 -16.05 21.23
C GLY A 100 0.01 -15.10 20.27
N LYS A 101 1.23 -14.63 20.62
CA LYS A 101 2.16 -13.99 19.68
C LYS A 101 2.56 -14.99 18.58
N ARG A 102 2.48 -14.61 17.30
CA ARG A 102 2.93 -15.43 16.19
C ARG A 102 4.17 -14.82 15.52
N HIS A 103 5.08 -15.68 15.09
CA HIS A 103 6.24 -15.28 14.28
C HIS A 103 5.92 -15.62 12.83
N LEU A 104 5.58 -14.62 12.03
CA LEU A 104 5.39 -14.81 10.60
C LEU A 104 6.62 -14.33 9.86
N LEU A 105 7.29 -15.31 9.26
CA LEU A 105 8.45 -15.22 8.36
C LEU A 105 9.80 -15.12 9.08
N ARG A 106 10.41 -16.28 9.35
CA ARG A 106 11.87 -16.40 9.21
C ARG A 106 12.17 -16.27 7.72
N GLY A 107 12.51 -15.06 7.27
CA GLY A 107 13.04 -14.87 5.92
C GLY A 107 14.18 -15.85 5.65
N VAL A 108 14.27 -16.33 4.41
CA VAL A 108 15.40 -17.14 3.94
C VAL A 108 16.67 -16.33 4.23
N GLY A 109 17.46 -16.81 5.21
CA GLY A 109 18.69 -16.14 5.65
C GLY A 109 18.59 -15.23 6.88
N LYS A 110 17.86 -15.55 7.96
CA LYS A 110 18.06 -15.03 9.35
C LYS A 110 18.15 -13.49 9.58
N MET A 111 17.94 -12.61 8.60
CA MET A 111 18.41 -11.22 8.69
C MET A 111 17.33 -10.13 8.64
N ASN A 112 16.14 -10.41 8.09
CA ASN A 112 14.98 -9.52 8.13
C ASN A 112 13.86 -10.18 8.94
N ASN A 113 13.66 -9.78 10.20
CA ASN A 113 12.66 -10.38 11.08
C ASN A 113 11.46 -9.44 11.24
N ILE A 114 10.29 -9.90 10.79
CA ILE A 114 9.01 -9.26 11.03
C ILE A 114 8.16 -10.25 11.84
N SER A 115 7.38 -9.80 12.81
CA SER A 115 6.48 -10.66 13.59
C SER A 115 5.09 -10.05 13.61
N ALA A 116 4.12 -10.73 13.02
CA ALA A 116 2.72 -10.31 13.06
C ALA A 116 2.10 -10.60 14.43
N ARG A 117 1.30 -9.68 14.93
CA ARG A 117 0.60 -9.78 16.20
C ARG A 117 -0.88 -9.59 15.96
N TRP A 118 -1.67 -10.48 16.56
CA TRP A 118 -3.12 -10.40 16.52
C TRP A 118 -3.62 -9.82 17.85
N CYS A 119 -4.51 -8.83 17.78
CA CYS A 119 -5.13 -8.15 18.92
C CYS A 119 -4.10 -7.73 19.99
N ASP A 120 -3.03 -7.05 19.58
CA ASP A 120 -2.05 -6.52 20.51
C ASP A 120 -2.63 -5.33 21.28
N GLN A 121 -2.60 -5.38 22.62
CA GLN A 121 -3.19 -4.35 23.48
C GLN A 121 -2.48 -3.00 23.34
N ASP A 122 -1.21 -3.02 22.93
CA ASP A 122 -0.42 -1.80 22.70
C ASP A 122 -0.61 -1.24 21.27
N ALA A 123 -1.26 -1.99 20.38
CA ALA A 123 -1.51 -1.55 19.01
C ALA A 123 -2.86 -0.85 18.93
N ILE A 124 -2.83 0.46 19.17
CA ILE A 124 -3.99 1.36 19.12
C ILE A 124 -3.70 2.51 18.15
N THR A 125 -4.74 3.03 17.51
CA THR A 125 -4.63 4.25 16.71
C THR A 125 -4.55 5.50 17.59
N ASP A 126 -4.27 6.65 16.98
CA ASP A 126 -4.36 7.96 17.64
C ASP A 126 -5.76 8.24 18.23
N ASP A 127 -6.79 7.61 17.66
CA ASP A 127 -8.19 7.70 18.10
C ASP A 127 -8.55 6.65 19.17
N TRP A 128 -7.56 5.93 19.71
CA TRP A 128 -7.71 4.87 20.72
C TRP A 128 -8.46 3.61 20.24
N GLU A 129 -8.56 3.42 18.92
CA GLU A 129 -9.18 2.23 18.34
C GLU A 129 -8.15 1.08 18.28
N PRO A 130 -8.50 -0.14 18.72
CA PRO A 130 -7.61 -1.28 18.68
C PRO A 130 -7.34 -1.75 17.25
N ILE A 131 -6.08 -2.08 16.96
CA ILE A 131 -5.65 -2.61 15.67
C ILE A 131 -5.62 -4.13 15.73
N LEU A 132 -6.45 -4.78 14.90
CA LEU A 132 -6.60 -6.24 14.88
C LEU A 132 -5.32 -6.97 14.49
N TRP A 133 -4.58 -6.43 13.52
CA TRP A 133 -3.31 -6.97 13.06
C TRP A 133 -2.24 -5.88 13.07
N SER A 134 -1.19 -6.08 13.86
CA SER A 134 -0.02 -5.22 13.89
C SER A 134 1.25 -6.04 13.67
N TYR A 135 2.39 -5.37 13.55
CA TYR A 135 3.66 -6.03 13.28
C TYR A 135 4.75 -5.53 14.23
N LYS A 136 5.78 -6.36 14.44
CA LYS A 136 7.02 -5.97 15.12
C LYS A 136 8.19 -6.19 14.20
N THR A 137 9.07 -5.20 14.11
CA THR A 137 10.36 -5.31 13.44
C THR A 137 11.31 -4.25 13.99
N ASP A 138 12.62 -4.53 13.89
CA ASP A 138 13.68 -3.55 14.18
C ASP A 138 14.20 -2.88 12.89
N ILE A 139 13.71 -3.30 11.72
CA ILE A 139 14.06 -2.71 10.42
C ILE A 139 13.43 -1.32 10.34
N PRO A 140 14.14 -0.26 9.92
CA PRO A 140 13.52 1.05 9.70
C PRO A 140 12.36 0.99 8.70
N HIS A 141 11.21 1.56 9.08
CA HIS A 141 9.98 1.51 8.30
C HIS A 141 9.07 2.69 8.66
N GLU A 142 8.03 2.86 7.85
CA GLU A 142 6.97 3.82 8.06
C GLU A 142 5.63 3.09 8.10
N CYS A 143 4.73 3.50 9.00
CA CYS A 143 3.45 2.83 9.22
C CYS A 143 2.30 3.51 8.48
N PHE A 144 1.28 2.72 8.12
CA PHE A 144 0.00 3.21 7.64
C PHE A 144 -1.13 2.33 8.16
N ILE A 145 -2.34 2.89 8.31
CA ILE A 145 -3.53 2.14 8.68
C ILE A 145 -4.22 1.64 7.41
N ALA A 146 -4.46 0.34 7.35
CA ALA A 146 -5.19 -0.32 6.27
C ALA A 146 -6.58 -0.71 6.74
N PHE A 147 -7.56 -0.49 5.87
CA PHE A 147 -8.94 -0.92 6.05
C PHE A 147 -9.25 -2.13 5.17
N TYR A 148 -10.23 -2.92 5.58
CA TYR A 148 -10.83 -3.99 4.79
C TYR A 148 -12.34 -3.90 4.98
N ASP A 149 -13.04 -3.58 3.89
CA ASP A 149 -14.50 -3.45 3.83
C ASP A 149 -15.00 -2.35 4.79
N GLY A 150 -14.30 -1.22 4.77
CA GLY A 150 -14.56 -0.07 5.65
C GLY A 150 -14.21 -0.27 7.12
N ILE A 151 -13.68 -1.43 7.51
CA ILE A 151 -13.29 -1.74 8.89
C ILE A 151 -11.77 -1.65 9.04
N LEU A 152 -11.31 -1.04 10.14
CA LEU A 152 -9.88 -0.99 10.46
C LEU A 152 -9.36 -2.43 10.58
N PHE A 153 -8.39 -2.75 9.72
CA PHE A 153 -7.98 -4.13 9.50
C PHE A 153 -6.55 -4.39 10.02
N CYS A 154 -5.58 -3.57 9.62
CA CYS A 154 -4.21 -3.76 10.07
C CYS A 154 -3.39 -2.47 10.05
N GLU A 155 -2.31 -2.43 10.81
CA GLU A 155 -1.20 -1.52 10.59
C GLU A 155 -0.27 -2.14 9.53
N GLY A 156 -0.09 -1.48 8.39
CA GLY A 156 0.87 -1.88 7.37
C GLY A 156 2.18 -1.12 7.48
N PHE A 157 3.24 -1.67 6.90
CA PHE A 157 4.57 -1.09 6.84
C PHE A 157 5.01 -0.78 5.41
N VAL A 158 5.74 0.31 5.26
CA VAL A 158 6.52 0.64 4.05
C VAL A 158 8.00 0.66 4.41
N PHE A 159 8.77 -0.19 3.75
CA PHE A 159 10.23 -0.27 3.87
C PHE A 159 10.90 0.34 2.63
N ASP A 160 12.05 0.98 2.81
CA ASP A 160 13.00 1.20 1.72
C ASP A 160 13.78 -0.11 1.50
N MET A 161 13.91 -0.58 0.26
CA MET A 161 14.65 -1.79 -0.08
C MET A 161 16.10 -1.76 0.41
N LYS A 162 16.71 -0.59 0.57
CA LYS A 162 18.07 -0.45 1.10
C LYS A 162 18.19 -0.87 2.56
N GLU A 163 17.09 -0.81 3.31
CA GLU A 163 17.04 -1.23 4.72
C GLU A 163 16.85 -2.74 4.86
N LEU A 164 16.47 -3.41 3.77
CA LEU A 164 16.28 -4.85 3.72
C LEU A 164 17.59 -5.54 3.35
N LYS A 165 17.94 -6.58 4.11
CA LYS A 165 19.08 -7.45 3.81
C LYS A 165 18.63 -8.50 2.79
N ILE A 166 18.80 -8.19 1.51
CA ILE A 166 18.39 -9.01 0.34
C ILE A 166 19.61 -9.66 -0.29
#